data_AF-A0A1A3NMR3-F1
#
_entry.id   AF-A0A1A3NMR3-F1
#
_cell.length_a   1.000
_cell.length_b   1.000
_cell.length_c   1.000
_cell.angle_alpha   90.00
_cell.angle_beta   90.00
_cell.angle_gamma   90.00
#
_symmetry.space_group_name_H-M   'P 1'
#
loop_
_entity.id
_entity.type
_entity.pdbx_description
1 polymer ?
#
loop_
_entity_poly.entity_id
_entity_poly.type
_entity_poly.pdbx_seq_one_letter_code
_entity_poly.pdbx_strand_id
1 'polypeptide(L)' 'MLLFFSYGNKEKYLGVGEVRTCPRCHNTTQWTRMQEYKQITLFFVPVARWSRRQFEVCGICGTAVAA' A
#
# COMPACT_ATOMS: atom_id res chain seq x y z
N MET A 1 -9.90 23.62 -24.49
CA MET A 1 -9.39 22.23 -24.45
C MET A 1 -9.41 21.74 -23.02
N LEU A 2 -10.17 20.69 -22.70
CA LEU A 2 -10.24 20.13 -21.36
C LEU A 2 -9.20 19.00 -21.24
N LEU A 3 -8.26 19.14 -20.30
CA LEU A 3 -7.31 18.09 -19.96
C LEU A 3 -7.86 17.29 -18.78
N PHE A 4 -8.32 16.06 -19.04
CA PHE A 4 -8.74 15.14 -17.98
C PHE A 4 -7.50 14.43 -17.43
N PHE A 5 -6.90 15.01 -16.40
CA PHE A 5 -5.89 14.33 -15.59
C PHE A 5 -6.51 13.89 -14.26
N SER A 6 -6.24 12.65 -13.87
CA SER A 6 -6.52 12.15 -12.53
C SER A 6 -5.22 11.72 -11.88
N TYR A 7 -4.96 12.29 -10.71
CA TYR A 7 -3.86 11.91 -9.84
C TYR A 7 -4.45 11.17 -8.63
N GLY A 8 -3.93 9.98 -8.33
CA GLY A 8 -4.40 9.20 -7.19
C GLY A 8 -3.32 8.32 -6.58
N ASN A 9 -3.42 8.10 -5.27
CA ASN A 9 -2.70 7.03 -4.61
C ASN A 9 -3.45 5.72 -4.87
N LYS A 10 -2.72 4.68 -5.24
CA LYS A 10 -3.24 3.34 -5.45
C LYS A 10 -2.52 2.41 -4.50
N GLU A 11 -3.30 1.57 -3.83
CA GLU A 11 -2.79 0.52 -2.97
C GLU A 11 -2.79 -0.80 -3.74
N LYS A 12 -1.76 -1.61 -3.53
CA LYS A 12 -1.60 -2.94 -4.07
C LYS A 12 -1.30 -3.89 -2.93
N TYR A 13 -2.11 -4.93 -2.81
CA TYR A 13 -1.81 -6.06 -1.96
C TYR A 13 -0.63 -6.83 -2.55
N LEU A 14 0.47 -6.93 -1.81
CA LEU A 14 1.68 -7.65 -2.22
C LEU A 14 1.69 -9.10 -1.77
N GLY A 15 0.83 -9.49 -0.83
CA GLY A 15 0.75 -10.85 -0.30
C GLY A 15 0.86 -10.89 1.22
N VAL A 16 1.03 -12.11 1.73
CA VAL A 16 1.41 -12.35 3.11
C VAL A 16 2.89 -11.99 3.29
N GLY A 17 3.18 -11.18 4.29
CA GLY A 17 4.50 -10.83 4.78
C GLY A 17 4.96 -11.81 5.86
N GLU A 18 5.92 -11.39 6.68
CA GLU A 18 6.47 -12.23 7.73
C GLU A 18 5.53 -12.37 8.94
N VAL A 19 5.73 -13.46 9.69
CA VAL A 19 5.09 -13.66 10.98
C VAL A 19 5.89 -12.92 12.03
N ARG A 20 5.34 -11.83 12.57
CA ARG A 20 6.01 -10.99 13.58
C ARG A 20 5.09 -10.72 14.75
N THR A 21 5.67 -10.62 15.94
CA THR A 21 4.94 -10.20 17.14
C THR A 21 4.62 -8.72 17.06
N CYS A 22 3.34 -8.38 17.14
CA CYS A 22 2.92 -6.99 17.02
C CYS A 22 3.29 -6.17 18.25
N PRO A 23 3.91 -4.97 18.09
CA PRO A 23 4.22 -4.11 19.23
C PRO A 23 2.96 -3.54 19.91
N ARG A 24 1.79 -3.64 19.26
CA ARG A 24 0.53 -3.08 19.75
C ARG A 24 -0.37 -4.11 20.44
N CYS A 25 -0.55 -5.29 19.84
CA CYS A 25 -1.40 -6.34 20.41
C CYS A 25 -0.60 -7.49 21.04
N HIS A 26 0.75 -7.46 20.97
CA HIS A 26 1.66 -8.48 21.49
C HIS A 26 1.37 -9.91 21.03
N ASN A 27 0.60 -10.06 19.96
CA ASN A 27 0.28 -11.35 19.38
C ASN A 27 1.19 -11.64 18.18
N THR A 28 1.53 -12.91 17.99
CA THR A 28 2.35 -13.37 16.87
C THR A 28 1.43 -13.69 15.71
N THR A 29 1.50 -12.88 14.66
CA THR A 29 0.52 -12.91 13.57
C THR A 29 1.21 -12.80 12.23
N GLN A 30 0.57 -13.31 11.18
CA GLN A 30 1.02 -13.07 9.82
C GLN A 30 0.70 -11.62 9.46
N TRP A 31 1.71 -10.86 9.08
CA TRP A 31 1.51 -9.50 8.61
C TRP A 31 1.17 -9.52 7.13
N THR A 32 0.29 -8.64 6.68
CA THR A 32 -0.02 -8.49 5.25
C THR A 32 0.78 -7.37 4.65
N ARG A 33 1.50 -7.65 3.56
CA ARG A 33 2.32 -6.65 2.88
C ARG A 33 1.47 -5.90 1.87
N MET A 34 1.48 -4.58 1.98
CA MET A 34 0.77 -3.66 1.10
C MET A 34 1.76 -2.67 0.50
N GLN A 35 1.43 -2.17 -0.68
CA GLN A 35 2.24 -1.20 -1.39
C GLN A 35 1.37 -0.08 -1.94
N GLU A 36 1.63 1.13 -1.49
CA GLU A 36 1.06 2.33 -2.07
C GLU A 36 1.97 2.83 -3.19
N TYR A 37 1.37 3.28 -4.29
CA TYR A 37 2.06 3.97 -5.37
C TYR A 37 1.20 5.10 -5.89
N LYS A 38 1.85 6.20 -6.26
CA LYS A 38 1.22 7.33 -6.93
C LYS A 38 1.09 7.02 -8.39
N GLN A 39 -0.11 7.18 -8.95
CA GLN A 39 -0.36 7.01 -10.37
C GLN A 39 -1.00 8.30 -10.92
N ILE A 40 -0.40 8.84 -11.97
CA ILE A 40 -1.06 9.82 -12.84
C ILE A 40 -1.67 9.10 -14.03
N THR A 41 -2.93 9.42 -14.28
CA THR A 41 -3.68 9.03 -15.45
C THR A 41 -4.04 10.26 -16.26
N LEU A 42 -3.78 10.23 -17.56
CA LEU A 42 -4.19 11.26 -18.52
C LEU A 42 -5.10 10.58 -19.54
N PHE A 43 -6.32 11.07 -19.71
CA PHE A 43 -7.32 10.42 -20.57
C PHE A 43 -7.46 8.91 -20.29
N PHE A 44 -7.48 8.53 -19.01
CA PHE A 44 -7.54 7.13 -18.55
C PHE A 44 -6.30 6.26 -18.86
N VAL A 45 -5.28 6.79 -19.54
CA VAL A 45 -4.01 6.11 -19.77
C VAL A 45 -3.07 6.38 -18.59
N PRO A 46 -2.55 5.35 -17.89
CA PRO A 46 -1.57 5.54 -16.81
C PRO A 46 -0.21 5.92 -17.40
N VAL A 47 0.15 7.20 -17.31
CA VAL A 47 1.37 7.74 -17.95
C VAL A 47 2.59 7.60 -17.04
N ALA A 48 2.41 7.77 -15.74
CA ALA A 48 3.52 7.75 -14.78
C ALA A 48 3.09 7.13 -13.45
N ARG A 49 3.97 6.28 -12.90
CA ARG A 49 3.81 5.63 -11.59
C ARG A 49 5.07 5.86 -10.76
N TRP A 50 4.96 6.41 -9.56
CA TRP A 50 6.10 6.68 -8.69
C TRP A 50 5.77 6.58 -7.19
N SER A 51 6.75 6.78 -6.31
CA SER A 51 6.61 6.71 -4.84
C SER A 51 6.04 5.38 -4.35
N ARG A 52 6.74 4.28 -4.68
CA ARG A 52 6.41 2.95 -4.16
C ARG A 52 6.72 2.90 -2.66
N ARG A 53 5.71 2.98 -1.81
CA ARG A 53 5.82 2.83 -0.36
C ARG A 53 5.31 1.46 0.04
N GLN A 54 6.17 0.65 0.66
CA GLN A 54 5.78 -0.65 1.18
C GLN A 54 5.51 -0.54 2.68
N PHE A 55 4.42 -1.13 3.12
CA PHE A 55 4.06 -1.20 4.52
C PHE A 55 3.46 -2.57 4.82
N GLU A 56 3.59 -2.99 6.05
CA GLU A 56 3.05 -4.24 6.56
C GLU A 56 1.93 -3.91 7.55
N VAL A 57 0.79 -4.57 7.39
CA VAL A 57 -0.38 -4.39 8.25
C VAL A 57 -0.59 -5.65 9.08
N CYS A 58 -0.73 -5.49 10.39
CA CYS A 58 -1.08 -6.59 11.28
C CYS A 58 -2.50 -7.08 11.00
N GLY A 59 -2.67 -8.37 10.71
CA GLY A 59 -3.97 -8.98 10.39
C GLY A 59 -4.97 -9.03 11.56
N ILE A 60 -4.55 -8.73 12.80
CA ILE A 60 -5.44 -8.73 13.97
C ILE A 60 -5.90 -7.31 14.33
N CYS A 61 -4.95 -6.40 14.54
CA CYS A 61 -5.26 -5.05 15.06
C CYS A 61 -5.22 -3.95 13.98
N GLY A 62 -4.84 -4.27 12.75
CA GLY A 62 -4.75 -3.31 11.67
C GLY A 62 -3.59 -2.31 11.81
N THR A 63 -2.66 -2.52 12.75
CA THR A 63 -1.48 -1.64 12.86
C THR A 63 -0.65 -1.75 11.60
N ALA A 64 -0.42 -0.61 10.94
CA ALA A 64 0.48 -0.51 9.79
C ALA A 64 1.86 -0.07 10.25
N VAL A 65 2.90 -0.76 9.81
CA VAL A 65 4.31 -0.42 10.05
C VAL A 65 5.00 -0.32 8.69
N ALA A 66 5.89 0.66 8.53
CA ALA A 66 6.70 0.74 7.32
C ALA A 66 7.61 -0.50 7.25
N ALA A 67 7.63 -1.17 6.09
CA ALA A 67 8.44 -2.36 5.87
C ALA A 67 9.94 -2.01 5.80
#